data_AF-A0A373FT14-F1
#
_entry.id   AF-A0A373FT14-F1
#
_cell.length_a   1.000
_cell.length_b   1.000
_cell.length_c   1.000
_cell.angle_alpha   90.00
_cell.angle_beta   90.00
_cell.angle_gamma   90.00
#
_symmetry.space_group_name_H-M   'P 1'
#
loop_
_entity.id
_entity.type
_entity.pdbx_description
1 polymer ?
#
loop_
_entity_poly.entity_id
_entity_poly.type
_entity_poly.pdbx_seq_one_letter_code
_entity_poly.pdbx_strand_id
1 'polypeptide(L)'
;MISKSSGKITKVSNADDVEIKYGHIIQVLTDWIDTTILVSVDGRGTAKSTVIQARRSARCVEEMPGGAFAFVANTYSNLEDNIMPAVQKGWQLMGLIEGVHYVKDTRPPESWRRKCSVIVDDYKHVYSFWNGCVIFMGSLDNPSLLAGKSVIHLFYDEAKYDK
;
A
#
# COMPACT_ATOMS: atom_id res chain seq x y z
N MET A 1 6.53 -51.99 26.04
CA MET A 1 7.15 -50.76 25.51
C MET A 1 7.43 -51.04 24.04
N ILE A 2 6.86 -50.37 23.02
CA ILE A 2 6.64 -48.94 22.84
C ILE A 2 5.28 -48.75 22.14
N SER A 3 4.40 -47.97 22.77
CA SER A 3 3.11 -47.54 22.22
C SER A 3 3.34 -46.58 21.04
N LYS A 4 2.88 -46.95 19.83
CA LYS A 4 2.79 -46.00 18.73
C LYS A 4 1.65 -45.02 19.06
N SER A 5 1.99 -43.80 19.46
CA SER A 5 1.01 -42.73 19.58
C SER A 5 0.49 -42.39 18.19
N SER A 6 -0.77 -42.74 17.91
CA SER A 6 -1.52 -42.16 16.81
C SER A 6 -1.53 -40.65 17.00
N GLY A 7 -0.74 -39.94 16.19
CA GLY A 7 -0.85 -38.49 16.08
C GLY A 7 -2.28 -38.16 15.66
N LYS A 8 -3.08 -37.65 16.59
CA LYS A 8 -4.35 -36.99 16.26
C LYS A 8 -4.00 -35.86 15.31
N ILE A 9 -4.34 -36.01 14.04
CA ILE A 9 -4.51 -34.86 13.15
C ILE A 9 -5.75 -34.15 13.70
N THR A 10 -5.51 -33.17 14.56
CA THR A 10 -6.55 -32.25 14.98
C THR A 10 -7.01 -31.53 13.72
N LYS A 11 -8.12 -31.97 13.12
CA LYS A 11 -8.84 -31.16 12.14
C LYS A 11 -9.17 -29.86 12.87
N VAL A 12 -8.47 -28.78 12.52
CA VAL A 12 -8.77 -27.45 13.04
C VAL A 12 -10.20 -27.15 12.62
N SER A 13 -11.09 -27.17 13.60
CA SER A 13 -12.51 -26.91 13.46
C SER A 13 -12.75 -25.41 13.35
N ASN A 14 -12.96 -24.94 12.12
CA ASN A 14 -13.85 -23.85 11.67
C ASN A 14 -13.31 -23.34 10.33
N ALA A 15 -13.71 -23.98 9.23
CA ALA A 15 -13.45 -23.45 7.89
C ALA A 15 -14.49 -22.38 7.49
N ASP A 16 -15.59 -22.27 8.24
CA ASP A 16 -16.73 -21.40 7.89
C ASP A 16 -16.47 -19.91 8.22
N ASP A 17 -15.48 -19.61 9.08
CA ASP A 17 -15.12 -18.24 9.48
C ASP A 17 -13.86 -17.70 8.75
N VAL A 18 -13.38 -18.39 7.71
CA VAL A 18 -12.16 -18.00 6.99
C VAL A 18 -12.53 -17.31 5.67
N GLU A 19 -12.10 -16.05 5.51
CA GLU A 19 -12.29 -15.30 4.27
C GLU A 19 -11.53 -15.97 3.10
N ILE A 20 -12.27 -16.45 2.10
CA ILE A 20 -11.68 -17.04 0.89
C ILE A 20 -11.19 -15.92 -0.02
N LYS A 21 -9.87 -15.81 -0.19
CA LYS A 21 -9.24 -14.86 -1.12
C LYS A 21 -8.81 -15.57 -2.40
N TYR A 22 -9.35 -15.13 -3.53
CA TYR A 22 -8.94 -15.58 -4.85
C TYR A 22 -7.89 -14.61 -5.43
N GLY A 23 -6.86 -15.15 -6.07
CA GLY A 23 -5.80 -14.35 -6.68
C GLY A 23 -4.76 -15.20 -7.38
N HIS A 24 -3.86 -14.53 -8.11
CA HIS A 24 -2.67 -15.20 -8.65
C HIS A 24 -1.78 -15.68 -7.50
N ILE A 25 -1.07 -16.81 -7.67
CA ILE A 25 -0.30 -17.44 -6.57
C ILE A 25 0.66 -16.46 -5.86
N ILE A 26 1.30 -15.56 -6.61
CA ILE A 26 2.18 -14.52 -6.06
C ILE A 26 1.41 -13.57 -5.14
N GLN A 27 0.20 -13.15 -5.51
CA GLN A 27 -0.63 -12.25 -4.70
C GLN A 27 -1.04 -12.91 -3.38
N VAL A 28 -1.40 -14.19 -3.45
CA VAL A 28 -1.76 -14.97 -2.25
C VAL A 28 -0.54 -15.11 -1.33
N LEU A 29 0.64 -15.39 -1.89
CA LEU A 29 1.87 -15.50 -1.12
C LEU A 29 2.27 -14.17 -0.46
N THR A 30 2.16 -13.05 -1.18
CA THR A 30 2.47 -11.73 -0.61
C THR A 30 1.53 -11.34 0.51
N ASP A 31 0.26 -11.74 0.43
CA ASP A 31 -0.74 -11.48 1.48
C ASP A 31 -0.58 -12.42 2.67
N TRP A 32 -0.20 -13.68 2.45
CA TRP A 32 -0.04 -14.67 3.53
C TRP A 32 1.21 -14.48 4.37
N ILE A 33 2.36 -14.20 3.74
CA ILE A 33 3.61 -14.02 4.48
C ILE A 33 3.64 -12.63 5.12
N ASP A 34 3.02 -11.67 4.44
CA ASP A 34 2.98 -10.25 4.81
C ASP A 34 4.29 -9.69 5.38
N THR A 35 5.34 -9.71 4.55
CA THR A 35 6.66 -9.25 4.98
C THR A 35 6.69 -7.73 5.24
N THR A 36 7.52 -7.29 6.18
CA THR A 36 7.80 -5.86 6.39
C THR A 36 8.43 -5.21 5.16
N ILE A 37 9.39 -5.90 4.53
CA ILE A 37 10.03 -5.48 3.28
C ILE A 37 9.69 -6.51 2.21
N LEU A 38 9.13 -6.04 1.09
CA LEU A 38 8.80 -6.87 -0.06
C LEU A 38 9.54 -6.33 -1.28
N VAL A 39 10.39 -7.17 -1.87
CA VAL A 39 10.99 -6.93 -3.18
C VAL A 39 10.44 -7.99 -4.12
N SER A 40 9.75 -7.56 -5.17
CA SER A 40 9.13 -8.45 -6.15
C SER A 40 9.50 -7.97 -7.56
N VAL A 41 9.90 -8.92 -8.40
CA VAL A 41 10.21 -8.70 -9.82
C VAL A 41 9.34 -9.66 -10.62
N ASP A 42 8.21 -9.16 -11.09
CA ASP A 42 7.26 -9.96 -11.85
C ASP A 42 7.12 -9.46 -13.28
N GLY A 43 6.62 -10.33 -14.17
CA GLY A 43 6.21 -9.98 -15.52
C GLY A 43 5.07 -8.95 -15.59
N ARG A 44 4.72 -8.55 -16.81
CA ARG A 44 3.55 -7.71 -17.08
C ARG A 44 2.27 -8.53 -16.85
N GLY A 45 1.23 -7.90 -16.31
CA GLY A 45 -0.08 -8.55 -16.10
C GLY A 45 -0.28 -9.22 -14.74
N THR A 46 0.74 -9.22 -13.86
CA THR A 46 0.64 -9.79 -12.49
C THR A 46 -0.16 -8.91 -11.51
N ALA A 47 -0.66 -7.76 -11.96
CA ALA A 47 -1.39 -6.77 -11.16
C ALA A 47 -0.64 -6.30 -9.89
N LYS A 48 0.67 -6.04 -10.02
CA LYS A 48 1.53 -5.54 -8.94
C LYS A 48 0.98 -4.27 -8.30
N SER A 49 0.70 -3.25 -9.12
CA SER A 49 0.21 -1.95 -8.65
C SER A 49 -1.24 -2.03 -8.13
N THR A 50 -2.14 -2.70 -8.85
CA THR A 50 -3.57 -2.80 -8.50
C THR A 50 -3.88 -3.72 -7.32
N VAL A 51 -3.06 -4.73 -7.06
CA VAL A 51 -3.33 -5.70 -5.98
C VAL A 51 -2.28 -5.58 -4.88
N ILE A 52 -1.02 -5.86 -5.18
CA ILE A 52 0.03 -5.96 -4.16
C ILE A 52 0.29 -4.60 -3.51
N GLN A 53 0.59 -3.57 -4.31
CA GLN A 53 0.87 -2.22 -3.80
C GLN A 53 -0.37 -1.58 -3.17
N ALA A 54 -1.55 -1.74 -3.78
CA ALA A 54 -2.81 -1.22 -3.22
C ALA A 54 -3.14 -1.83 -1.85
N ARG A 55 -3.08 -3.17 -1.71
CA ARG A 55 -3.34 -3.86 -0.43
C ARG A 55 -2.36 -3.45 0.65
N ARG A 56 -1.07 -3.41 0.31
CA ARG A 56 -0.02 -3.03 1.27
C ARG A 56 -0.14 -1.59 1.71
N SER A 57 -0.34 -0.66 0.78
CA SER A 57 -0.52 0.75 1.11
C SER A 57 -1.78 1.02 1.92
N ALA A 58 -2.91 0.38 1.58
CA ALA A 58 -4.14 0.45 2.37
C ALA A 58 -3.92 -0.06 3.80
N ARG A 59 -3.26 -1.22 3.96
CA ARG A 59 -2.93 -1.75 5.29
C ARG A 59 -2.03 -0.81 6.07
N CYS A 60 -0.99 -0.26 5.45
CA CYS A 60 -0.12 0.72 6.11
C CYS A 60 -0.91 1.96 6.57
N VAL A 61 -1.86 2.44 5.76
CA VAL A 61 -2.74 3.54 6.14
C VAL A 61 -3.58 3.16 7.36
N GLU A 62 -4.20 1.97 7.38
CA GLU A 62 -5.06 1.52 8.47
C GLU A 62 -4.30 1.26 9.77
N GLU A 63 -3.14 0.62 9.71
CA GLU A 63 -2.35 0.21 10.87
C GLU A 63 -1.53 1.34 11.49
N MET A 64 -1.19 2.38 10.71
CA MET A 64 -0.37 3.50 11.18
C MET A 64 -1.08 4.86 11.02
N PRO A 65 -2.18 5.13 11.77
CA PRO A 65 -2.90 6.39 11.69
C PRO A 65 -2.00 7.62 11.88
N GLY A 66 -2.18 8.63 11.03
CA GLY A 66 -1.35 9.84 11.03
C GLY A 66 0.00 9.67 10.34
N GLY A 67 0.36 8.47 9.88
CA GLY A 67 1.64 8.16 9.26
C GLY A 67 1.90 8.87 7.93
N ALA A 68 3.16 9.20 7.68
CA ALA A 68 3.61 9.80 6.43
C ALA A 68 4.34 8.78 5.57
N PHE A 69 3.86 8.55 4.36
CA PHE A 69 4.43 7.58 3.42
C PHE A 69 4.82 8.25 2.12
N ALA A 70 5.56 7.54 1.27
CA ALA A 70 5.81 7.99 -0.09
C ALA A 70 5.66 6.85 -1.11
N PHE A 71 5.06 7.17 -2.25
CA PHE A 71 5.06 6.35 -3.45
C PHE A 71 6.08 6.92 -4.43
N VAL A 72 6.96 6.06 -4.93
CA VAL A 72 8.07 6.43 -5.81
C VAL A 72 8.05 5.58 -7.06
N ALA A 73 8.20 6.22 -8.22
CA ALA A 73 8.43 5.53 -9.48
C ALA A 73 9.64 6.08 -10.23
N ASN A 74 9.97 5.45 -11.35
CA ASN A 74 11.00 5.92 -12.28
C ASN A 74 10.80 7.37 -12.75
N THR A 75 9.59 7.74 -13.18
CA THR A 75 9.25 9.10 -13.62
C THR A 75 7.94 9.57 -13.02
N TYR A 76 7.80 10.88 -12.84
CA TYR A 76 6.59 11.45 -12.26
C TYR A 76 5.35 11.19 -13.15
N SER A 77 5.49 11.35 -14.47
CA SER A 77 4.39 11.06 -15.41
C SER A 77 3.96 9.59 -15.37
N ASN A 78 4.89 8.64 -15.25
CA ASN A 78 4.53 7.24 -15.15
C ASN A 78 3.81 6.92 -13.83
N LEU A 79 4.27 7.54 -12.73
CA LEU A 79 3.60 7.43 -11.43
C LEU A 79 2.16 7.93 -11.52
N GLU A 80 1.95 9.12 -12.10
CA GLU A 80 0.64 9.76 -12.17
C GLU A 80 -0.30 9.11 -13.20
N ASP A 81 0.19 8.73 -14.37
CA ASP A 81 -0.66 8.26 -15.49
C ASP A 81 -0.95 6.76 -15.43
N ASN A 82 -0.04 5.94 -14.87
CA ASN A 82 -0.14 4.48 -14.92
C ASN A 82 -0.24 3.84 -13.54
N ILE A 83 0.67 4.16 -12.63
CA ILE A 83 0.81 3.44 -11.35
C ILE A 83 -0.28 3.86 -10.37
N MET A 84 -0.42 5.15 -10.07
CA MET A 84 -1.39 5.62 -9.10
C MET A 84 -2.83 5.34 -9.50
N PRO A 85 -3.27 5.49 -10.77
CA PRO A 85 -4.61 5.08 -11.18
C PRO A 85 -4.85 3.58 -10.96
N ALA A 86 -3.84 2.75 -11.19
CA ALA A 86 -3.92 1.32 -10.92
C ALA A 86 -4.02 1.02 -9.41
N VAL A 87 -3.26 1.74 -8.57
CA VAL A 87 -3.32 1.63 -7.10
C VAL A 87 -4.67 2.11 -6.56
N GLN A 88 -5.16 3.27 -7.01
CA GLN A 88 -6.47 3.81 -6.64
C GLN A 88 -7.61 2.88 -7.01
N LYS A 89 -7.53 2.21 -8.16
CA LYS A 89 -8.49 1.15 -8.51
C LYS A 89 -8.45 0.00 -7.50
N GLY A 90 -7.26 -0.39 -7.05
CA GLY A 90 -7.09 -1.38 -5.99
C GLY A 90 -7.70 -0.94 -4.66
N TRP A 91 -7.46 0.31 -4.25
CA TRP A 91 -8.09 0.94 -3.09
C TRP A 91 -9.62 0.93 -3.20
N GLN A 92 -10.17 1.30 -4.36
CA GLN A 92 -11.61 1.26 -4.60
C GLN A 92 -12.19 -0.14 -4.45
N LEU A 93 -11.50 -1.18 -4.95
CA LEU A 93 -11.91 -2.57 -4.76
C LEU A 93 -11.90 -3.01 -3.28
N MET A 94 -11.12 -2.33 -2.44
CA MET A 94 -11.08 -2.52 -0.99
C MET A 94 -12.08 -1.63 -0.24
N GLY A 95 -12.83 -0.76 -0.93
CA GLY A 95 -13.80 0.16 -0.32
C GLY A 95 -13.25 1.54 0.03
N LEU A 96 -11.99 1.84 -0.31
CA LEU A 96 -11.39 3.16 -0.15
C LEU A 96 -11.79 4.06 -1.33
N ILE A 97 -12.59 5.08 -1.04
CA ILE A 97 -13.23 5.95 -2.02
C ILE A 97 -12.66 7.37 -1.91
N GLU A 98 -12.30 7.97 -3.05
CA GLU A 98 -11.88 9.36 -3.12
C GLU A 98 -13.01 10.31 -2.69
N GLY A 99 -12.67 11.34 -1.92
CA GLY A 99 -13.61 12.28 -1.30
C GLY A 99 -14.21 11.78 0.02
N VAL A 100 -14.17 10.48 0.30
CA VAL A 100 -14.70 9.90 1.55
C VAL A 100 -13.56 9.45 2.46
N HIS A 101 -12.63 8.68 1.92
CA HIS A 101 -11.51 8.11 2.65
C HIS A 101 -10.23 8.90 2.37
N TYR A 102 -9.98 9.27 1.11
CA TYR A 102 -8.80 10.06 0.78
C TYR A 102 -9.15 11.19 -0.17
N VAL A 103 -8.31 12.21 -0.22
CA VAL A 103 -8.34 13.27 -1.24
C VAL A 103 -6.96 13.38 -1.89
N LYS A 104 -6.92 13.70 -3.19
CA LYS A 104 -5.70 13.91 -3.97
C LYS A 104 -5.56 15.40 -4.30
N ASP A 105 -4.32 15.90 -4.32
CA ASP A 105 -3.93 17.22 -4.86
C ASP A 105 -4.70 18.41 -4.26
N THR A 106 -5.33 18.21 -3.12
CA THR A 106 -6.23 19.18 -2.48
C THR A 106 -6.09 19.09 -0.98
N ARG A 107 -6.37 20.22 -0.32
CA ARG A 107 -6.30 20.29 1.13
C ARG A 107 -7.42 19.43 1.74
N PRO A 108 -7.11 18.47 2.63
CA PRO A 108 -8.12 17.65 3.27
C PRO A 108 -8.96 18.46 4.27
N PRO A 109 -10.13 17.94 4.67
CA PRO A 109 -10.92 18.51 5.76
C PRO A 109 -10.09 18.70 7.03
N GLU A 110 -10.39 19.77 7.76
CA GLU A 110 -9.63 20.14 8.97
C GLU A 110 -9.64 19.01 10.03
N SER A 111 -10.70 18.19 10.08
CA SER A 111 -10.81 17.01 10.94
C SER A 111 -9.77 15.93 10.64
N TRP A 112 -9.32 15.81 9.38
CA TRP A 112 -8.29 14.86 8.97
C TRP A 112 -6.90 15.47 9.19
N ARG A 113 -6.73 16.74 8.80
CA ARG A 113 -5.47 17.49 8.94
C ARG A 113 -4.95 17.52 10.38
N ARG A 114 -5.84 17.68 11.37
CA ARG A 114 -5.46 17.65 12.80
C ARG A 114 -4.89 16.31 13.27
N LYS A 115 -5.15 15.22 12.56
CA LYS A 115 -4.63 13.88 12.87
C LYS A 115 -3.31 13.59 12.16
N CYS A 116 -2.89 14.44 11.21
CA CYS A 116 -1.62 14.27 10.51
C CYS A 116 -0.45 14.45 11.48
N SER A 117 0.50 13.50 11.48
CA SER A 117 1.71 13.62 12.28
C SER A 117 2.74 14.57 11.67
N VAL A 118 2.63 14.84 10.36
CA VAL A 118 3.55 15.71 9.61
C VAL A 118 2.84 16.98 9.14
N ILE A 119 3.62 18.06 9.08
CA ILE A 119 3.16 19.33 8.53
C ILE A 119 3.25 19.26 7.01
N VAL A 120 2.11 19.48 6.35
CA VAL A 120 2.01 19.57 4.89
C VAL A 120 1.57 20.99 4.53
N ASP A 121 2.50 21.73 3.93
CA ASP A 121 2.27 23.11 3.47
C ASP A 121 1.67 23.14 2.06
N ASP A 122 2.18 22.29 1.17
CA ASP A 122 1.68 22.10 -0.18
C ASP A 122 1.09 20.69 -0.34
N TYR A 123 -0.17 20.61 -0.76
CA TYR A 123 -0.90 19.37 -1.00
C TYR A 123 -0.81 18.91 -2.45
N LYS A 124 -0.09 19.64 -3.30
CA LYS A 124 0.20 19.21 -4.66
C LYS A 124 0.98 17.90 -4.64
N HIS A 125 0.50 16.92 -5.39
CA HIS A 125 1.10 15.60 -5.50
C HIS A 125 1.05 14.79 -4.19
N VAL A 126 0.01 15.04 -3.38
CA VAL A 126 -0.19 14.38 -2.08
C VAL A 126 -1.58 13.75 -2.00
N TYR A 127 -1.63 12.53 -1.46
CA TYR A 127 -2.86 11.91 -1.00
C TYR A 127 -2.99 12.09 0.51
N SER A 128 -4.13 12.61 0.96
CA SER A 128 -4.43 12.77 2.38
C SER A 128 -5.62 11.92 2.77
N PHE A 129 -5.49 11.14 3.85
CA PHE A 129 -6.47 10.15 4.29
C PHE A 129 -7.26 10.60 5.54
N TRP A 130 -8.42 9.99 5.75
CA TRP A 130 -9.38 10.29 6.82
C TRP A 130 -8.84 10.14 8.25
N ASN A 131 -7.84 9.30 8.39
CA ASN A 131 -7.15 9.01 9.64
C ASN A 131 -5.89 9.87 9.82
N GLY A 132 -5.64 10.86 8.95
CA GLY A 132 -4.49 11.74 9.01
C GLY A 132 -3.25 11.20 8.31
N CYS A 133 -3.29 10.01 7.72
CA CYS A 133 -2.17 9.53 6.92
C CYS A 133 -1.98 10.39 5.67
N VAL A 134 -0.74 10.52 5.23
CA VAL A 134 -0.39 11.20 3.99
C VAL A 134 0.51 10.32 3.15
N ILE A 135 0.32 10.34 1.84
CA ILE A 135 1.20 9.68 0.87
C ILE A 135 1.71 10.75 -0.08
N PHE A 136 3.02 11.00 -0.07
CA PHE A 136 3.69 11.87 -1.02
C PHE A 136 3.99 11.11 -2.31
N MET A 137 3.71 11.71 -3.46
CA MET A 137 4.20 11.20 -4.74
C MET A 137 5.60 11.75 -5.00
N GLY A 138 6.51 10.86 -5.37
CA GLY A 138 7.85 11.23 -5.79
C GLY A 138 8.34 10.39 -6.95
N SER A 139 9.43 10.83 -7.54
CA SER A 139 9.99 10.16 -8.71
C SER A 139 11.50 10.25 -8.71
N LEU A 140 12.13 9.29 -9.35
CA LEU A 140 13.59 9.21 -9.44
C LEU A 140 14.17 10.23 -10.44
N ASP A 141 13.38 10.67 -11.42
CA ASP A 141 13.75 11.76 -12.33
C ASP A 141 13.74 13.15 -11.66
N ASN A 142 13.03 13.31 -10.55
CA ASN A 142 13.05 14.51 -9.73
C ASN A 142 13.14 14.19 -8.23
N PRO A 143 14.34 13.82 -7.74
CA PRO A 143 14.56 13.43 -6.35
C PRO A 143 14.24 14.55 -5.33
N SER A 144 14.25 15.80 -5.78
CA SER A 144 13.98 16.96 -4.92
C SER A 144 12.55 16.96 -4.34
N LEU A 145 11.60 16.28 -4.97
CA LEU A 145 10.20 16.20 -4.53
C LEU A 145 10.05 15.54 -3.14
N LEU A 146 10.91 14.56 -2.84
CA LEU A 146 10.90 13.85 -1.55
C LEU A 146 12.00 14.31 -0.60
N ALA A 147 12.89 15.19 -1.04
CA ALA A 147 13.99 15.67 -0.22
C ALA A 147 13.47 16.41 1.03
N GLY A 148 13.95 16.00 2.21
CA GLY A 148 13.57 16.59 3.49
C GLY A 148 12.18 16.17 4.02
N LYS A 149 11.46 15.29 3.31
CA LYS A 149 10.22 14.69 3.84
C LYS A 149 10.57 13.57 4.81
N SER A 150 10.01 13.64 6.02
CA SER A 150 10.08 12.53 6.98
C SER A 150 8.96 11.54 6.68
N VAL A 151 9.33 10.37 6.13
CA VAL A 151 8.39 9.28 5.82
C VAL A 151 8.76 8.01 6.58
N ILE A 152 7.75 7.22 6.95
CA ILE A 152 7.89 5.98 7.73
C ILE A 152 7.91 4.73 6.85
N HIS A 153 7.37 4.80 5.62
CA HIS A 153 7.39 3.71 4.66
C HIS A 153 7.45 4.23 3.22
N LEU A 154 8.08 3.45 2.34
CA LEU A 154 8.28 3.76 0.94
C LEU A 154 7.72 2.63 0.07
N PHE A 155 6.90 3.01 -0.91
CA PHE A 155 6.40 2.11 -1.94
C PHE A 155 7.09 2.44 -3.26
N TYR A 156 7.95 1.55 -3.73
CA TYR A 156 8.61 1.70 -5.03
C TYR A 156 7.92 0.86 -6.09
N ASP A 157 7.66 1.44 -7.26
CA ASP A 157 7.18 0.74 -8.45
C ASP A 157 8.02 1.10 -9.68
N GLU A 158 8.22 0.13 -10.57
CA GLU A 158 8.99 0.25 -11.82
C GLU A 158 10.41 0.88 -11.71
N ALA A 159 11.05 0.84 -10.54
CA ALA A 159 12.38 1.42 -10.27
C ALA A 159 13.57 0.56 -10.78
N LYS A 160 13.37 -0.31 -11.77
CA LYS A 160 14.38 -1.29 -12.24
C LYS A 160 15.67 -0.66 -12.81
N TYR A 161 15.64 0.63 -13.12
CA TYR A 161 16.77 1.39 -13.68
C TYR A 161 17.41 2.36 -12.69
N ASP A 162 16.95 2.35 -11.43
CA ASP A 162 17.63 3.09 -10.38
C ASP A 162 19.02 2.47 -10.17
N LYS A 163 20.07 3.30 -10.25
CA LYS A 163 21.48 2.86 -10.20
C LYS A 163 22.09 3.11 -8.83
#